data_AF-A0A2V4DB00-F1
#
_entry.id   AF-A0A2V4DB00-F1
#
_cell.length_a   1.000
_cell.length_b   1.000
_cell.length_c   1.000
_cell.angle_alpha   90.00
_cell.angle_beta   90.00
_cell.angle_gamma   90.00
#
_symmetry.space_group_name_H-M   'P 1'
#
loop_
_entity.id
_entity.type
_entity.pdbx_description
1 polymer ?
#
loop_
_entity_poly.entity_id
_entity_poly.type
_entity_poly.pdbx_seq_one_letter_code
_entity_poly.pdbx_strand_id
1 'polypeptide(L)'
;RSIRNGIFADSPTMLTILVVMYAVILVMYFELTNGVIRFSMLDTSIRTNEVYVMNVKRVIGKYHRSLLMNPLIAGGLAFLVLSVNMILPIFVRPFSAETAMRMEDSVELISVYGVALGSLIVFLVVGAVFAANIPLRIERWRENKE
;
A
#
# COMPACT_ATOMS: atom_id res chain seq x y z
N ARG A 1 -24.55 -15.28 -24.37
CA ARG A 1 -24.08 -13.99 -23.76
C ARG A 1 -24.50 -13.89 -22.28
N SER A 2 -24.46 -15.00 -21.53
CA SER A 2 -25.04 -15.12 -20.18
C SER A 2 -24.12 -15.95 -19.27
N ILE A 3 -22.83 -15.57 -19.21
CA ILE A 3 -21.85 -16.16 -18.27
C ILE A 3 -20.92 -15.04 -17.80
N ARG A 4 -21.46 -13.96 -17.22
CA ARG A 4 -20.66 -12.89 -16.60
C ARG A 4 -21.28 -12.27 -15.35
N ASN A 5 -22.22 -12.96 -14.71
CA ASN A 5 -22.64 -12.57 -13.37
C ASN A 5 -21.72 -13.28 -12.39
N GLY A 6 -20.50 -12.76 -12.26
CA GLY A 6 -19.67 -13.09 -11.12
C GLY A 6 -20.38 -12.57 -9.88
N ILE A 7 -20.53 -13.42 -8.86
CA ILE A 7 -21.23 -13.14 -7.59
C ILE A 7 -20.73 -11.84 -6.90
N PHE A 8 -19.56 -11.34 -7.30
CA PHE A 8 -18.92 -10.13 -6.80
C PHE A 8 -19.16 -8.86 -7.63
N ALA A 9 -19.70 -8.96 -8.85
CA ALA A 9 -19.93 -7.80 -9.71
C ALA A 9 -21.14 -6.97 -9.28
N ASP A 10 -22.11 -7.59 -8.59
CA ASP A 10 -23.37 -6.95 -8.19
C ASP A 10 -23.29 -6.22 -6.84
N SER A 11 -22.18 -6.31 -6.11
CA SER A 11 -22.01 -5.61 -4.81
C SER A 11 -20.73 -4.75 -4.75
N PRO A 12 -20.84 -3.41 -4.76
CA PRO A 12 -19.67 -2.52 -4.74
C PRO A 12 -18.84 -2.65 -3.44
N THR A 13 -19.47 -3.07 -2.35
CA THR A 13 -18.82 -3.36 -1.06
C THR A 13 -17.91 -4.58 -1.15
N MET A 14 -18.36 -5.66 -1.78
CA MET A 14 -17.55 -6.87 -1.95
C MET A 14 -16.35 -6.63 -2.87
N LEU A 15 -16.54 -5.86 -3.94
CA LEU A 15 -15.43 -5.48 -4.82
C LEU A 15 -14.36 -4.69 -4.04
N THR A 16 -14.78 -3.72 -3.22
CA THR A 16 -13.87 -2.93 -2.38
C THR A 16 -13.09 -3.81 -1.42
N ILE A 17 -13.77 -4.71 -0.71
CA ILE A 17 -13.13 -5.66 0.22
C ILE A 17 -12.12 -6.55 -0.52
N LEU A 18 -12.49 -7.06 -1.70
CA LEU A 18 -11.63 -7.94 -2.49
C LEU A 18 -10.36 -7.23 -2.95
N VAL A 19 -10.47 -5.98 -3.39
CA VAL A 19 -9.31 -5.17 -3.81
C VAL A 19 -8.38 -4.89 -2.64
N VAL A 20 -8.92 -4.51 -1.47
CA VAL A 20 -8.11 -4.29 -0.25
C VAL A 20 -7.42 -5.58 0.17
N MET A 21 -8.13 -6.71 0.21
CA MET A 21 -7.57 -8.01 0.55
C MET A 21 -6.47 -8.43 -0.44
N TYR A 22 -6.71 -8.24 -1.74
CA TYR A 22 -5.72 -8.51 -2.78
C TYR A 22 -4.44 -7.68 -2.56
N ALA A 23 -4.57 -6.37 -2.29
CA ALA A 23 -3.41 -5.51 -2.03
C ALA A 23 -2.61 -5.95 -0.79
N VAL A 24 -3.30 -6.30 0.30
CA VAL A 24 -2.66 -6.77 1.54
C VAL A 24 -1.93 -8.09 1.31
N ILE A 25 -2.58 -9.07 0.67
CA ILE A 25 -1.98 -10.38 0.38
C ILE A 25 -0.78 -10.24 -0.54
N LEU A 26 -0.87 -9.39 -1.56
CA LEU A 26 0.20 -9.17 -2.52
C LEU A 26 1.44 -8.54 -1.84
N VAL A 27 1.24 -7.55 -0.97
CA VAL A 27 2.34 -6.97 -0.18
C VAL A 27 2.90 -7.98 0.81
N MET A 28 2.07 -8.76 1.48
CA MET A 28 2.53 -9.86 2.33
C MET A 28 3.37 -10.88 1.55
N TYR A 29 2.97 -11.24 0.34
CA TYR A 29 3.71 -12.16 -0.52
C TYR A 29 5.11 -11.62 -0.84
N PHE A 30 5.23 -10.34 -1.18
CA PHE A 30 6.53 -9.71 -1.42
C PHE A 30 7.39 -9.64 -0.16
N GLU A 31 6.82 -9.25 0.99
CA GLU A 31 7.55 -9.21 2.27
C GLU A 31 8.06 -10.59 2.68
N LEU A 32 7.21 -11.62 2.57
CA LEU A 32 7.56 -13.00 2.90
C LEU A 32 8.65 -13.54 1.97
N THR A 33 8.51 -13.32 0.66
CA THR A 33 9.52 -13.72 -0.32
C THR A 33 10.87 -13.03 -0.05
N ASN A 34 10.85 -11.71 0.18
CA ASN A 34 12.05 -10.94 0.52
C ASN A 34 12.69 -11.42 1.83
N GLY A 35 11.86 -11.79 2.81
CA GLY A 35 12.31 -12.39 4.06
C GLY A 35 13.01 -13.73 3.87
N VAL A 36 12.41 -14.63 3.11
CA VAL A 36 12.99 -15.95 2.81
C VAL A 36 14.34 -15.80 2.12
N ILE A 37 14.46 -14.90 1.14
CA ILE A 37 15.74 -14.63 0.46
C ILE A 37 16.79 -14.15 1.46
N ARG A 38 16.45 -13.18 2.32
CA ARG A 38 17.38 -12.62 3.31
C ARG A 38 17.79 -13.66 4.37
N PHE A 39 16.86 -14.48 4.84
CA PHE A 39 17.16 -15.56 5.79
C PHE A 39 17.99 -16.67 5.15
N SER A 40 17.73 -17.01 3.88
CA SER A 40 18.51 -18.01 3.14
C SER A 40 19.97 -17.55 2.91
N MET A 41 20.16 -16.26 2.62
CA MET A 41 21.51 -15.66 2.55
C MET A 41 22.21 -15.68 3.90
N LEU A 42 21.49 -15.40 5.00
CA LEU A 42 22.03 -15.47 6.37
C LEU A 42 22.43 -16.90 6.75
N ASP A 43 21.59 -17.89 6.47
CA ASP A 43 21.86 -19.30 6.75
C ASP A 43 23.06 -19.81 5.94
N THR A 44 23.13 -19.43 4.65
CA THR A 44 24.26 -19.79 3.79
C THR A 44 25.56 -19.16 4.29
N SER A 45 25.56 -17.87 4.65
CA SER A 45 26.73 -17.16 5.18
C SER A 45 27.26 -17.78 6.48
N ILE A 46 26.36 -18.21 7.40
CA ILE A 46 26.75 -18.89 8.63
C ILE A 46 27.41 -20.23 8.31
N ARG A 47 26.81 -21.00 7.37
CA ARG A 47 27.31 -22.32 6.97
C ARG A 47 28.66 -22.25 6.23
N THR A 48 28.91 -21.21 5.43
CA THR A 48 30.16 -21.05 4.67
C THR A 48 31.29 -20.43 5.49
N ASN A 49 31.08 -20.13 6.78
CA ASN A 49 32.01 -19.35 7.62
C ASN A 49 32.37 -17.98 7.00
N GLU A 50 31.53 -17.45 6.11
CA GLU A 50 31.62 -16.06 5.70
C GLU A 50 31.06 -15.24 6.85
N VAL A 51 31.96 -14.81 7.73
CA VAL A 51 31.67 -14.18 9.03
C VAL A 51 30.84 -12.91 8.86
N TYR A 52 29.52 -13.07 8.89
CA TYR A 52 28.61 -12.01 9.29
C TYR A 52 28.29 -12.23 10.76
N VAL A 53 29.00 -11.52 11.65
CA VAL A 53 28.65 -11.40 13.08
C VAL A 53 27.38 -10.54 13.20
N MET A 54 26.29 -10.96 12.55
CA MET A 54 25.01 -10.28 12.66
C MET A 54 24.28 -10.85 13.85
N ASN A 55 23.87 -9.95 14.76
CA ASN A 55 23.02 -10.30 15.89
C ASN A 55 21.66 -10.81 15.36
N VAL A 56 21.53 -12.13 15.22
CA VAL A 56 20.38 -12.82 14.60
C VAL A 56 19.06 -12.40 15.25
N LYS A 57 19.04 -12.21 16.59
CA LYS A 57 17.87 -11.73 17.32
C LYS A 57 17.41 -10.34 16.85
N ARG A 58 18.35 -9.44 16.53
CA ARG A 58 18.06 -8.09 16.02
C ARG A 58 17.49 -8.13 14.61
N VAL A 59 17.97 -9.04 13.76
CA VAL A 59 17.49 -9.23 12.39
C VAL A 59 16.07 -9.78 12.38
N ILE A 60 15.79 -10.80 13.19
CA ILE A 60 14.45 -11.39 13.33
C ILE A 60 13.45 -10.35 13.87
N GLY A 61 13.83 -9.57 14.89
CA GLY A 61 12.97 -8.53 15.45
C GLY A 61 12.61 -7.42 14.45
N LYS A 62 13.58 -6.96 13.63
CA LYS A 62 13.32 -6.00 12.54
C LYS A 62 12.40 -6.60 11.48
N TYR A 63 12.57 -7.88 11.15
CA TYR A 63 11.74 -8.58 10.17
C TYR A 63 10.29 -8.73 10.63
N HIS A 64 10.05 -9.15 11.86
CA HIS A 64 8.70 -9.28 12.40
C HIS A 64 7.93 -7.95 12.39
N ARG A 65 8.63 -6.84 12.67
CA ARG A 65 8.03 -5.50 12.59
C ARG A 65 7.71 -5.10 11.14
N SER A 66 8.57 -5.39 10.17
CA SER A 66 8.29 -5.14 8.74
C SER A 66 7.08 -5.94 8.24
N LEU A 67 7.01 -7.22 8.63
CA LEU A 67 5.95 -8.15 8.26
C LEU A 67 4.55 -7.68 8.69
N LEU A 68 4.47 -6.89 9.77
CA LEU A 68 3.22 -6.29 10.23
C LEU A 68 2.97 -4.89 9.66
N MET A 69 3.99 -4.03 9.68
CA MET A 69 3.82 -2.62 9.31
C MET A 69 3.57 -2.43 7.81
N ASN A 70 4.23 -3.20 6.95
CA ASN A 70 4.14 -2.99 5.50
C ASN A 70 2.73 -3.36 4.96
N PRO A 71 2.13 -4.51 5.34
CA PRO A 71 0.74 -4.81 4.97
C PRO A 71 -0.27 -3.82 5.53
N LEU A 72 -0.05 -3.30 6.75
CA LEU A 72 -0.91 -2.27 7.34
C LEU A 72 -0.88 -0.96 6.53
N ILE A 73 0.32 -0.50 6.15
CA ILE A 73 0.48 0.69 5.32
C ILE A 73 -0.17 0.47 3.94
N ALA A 74 0.03 -0.70 3.34
CA ALA A 74 -0.57 -1.05 2.05
C ALA A 74 -2.11 -1.09 2.12
N GLY A 75 -2.68 -1.73 3.14
CA GLY A 75 -4.12 -1.76 3.36
C GLY A 75 -4.70 -0.36 3.58
N GLY A 76 -4.01 0.48 4.36
CA GLY A 76 -4.39 1.87 4.60
C GLY A 76 -4.36 2.72 3.31
N LEU A 77 -3.30 2.59 2.51
CA LEU A 77 -3.19 3.30 1.23
C LEU A 77 -4.25 2.83 0.23
N ALA A 78 -4.49 1.51 0.13
CA ALA A 78 -5.54 0.97 -0.73
C ALA A 78 -6.92 1.49 -0.32
N PHE A 79 -7.21 1.53 0.98
CA PHE A 79 -8.45 2.09 1.51
C PHE A 79 -8.59 3.58 1.16
N LEU A 80 -7.53 4.38 1.34
CA LEU A 80 -7.53 5.80 0.99
C LEU A 80 -7.81 6.03 -0.49
N VAL A 81 -7.12 5.29 -1.37
CA VAL A 81 -7.30 5.41 -2.82
C VAL A 81 -8.72 5.02 -3.24
N LEU A 82 -9.27 3.94 -2.69
CA LEU A 82 -10.65 3.53 -3.00
C LEU A 82 -11.69 4.52 -2.48
N SER A 83 -11.41 5.20 -1.37
CA SER A 83 -12.30 6.22 -0.80
C SER A 83 -12.40 7.49 -1.65
N VAL A 84 -11.47 7.74 -2.57
CA VAL A 84 -11.46 8.91 -3.46
C VAL A 84 -12.75 9.03 -4.27
N ASN A 85 -13.31 7.91 -4.72
CA ASN A 85 -14.56 7.87 -5.49
C ASN A 85 -15.77 8.34 -4.68
N MET A 86 -15.74 8.17 -3.35
CA MET A 86 -16.78 8.69 -2.44
C MET A 86 -16.53 10.17 -2.08
N ILE A 87 -15.26 10.54 -1.92
CA ILE A 87 -14.86 11.85 -1.40
C ILE A 87 -14.98 12.96 -2.46
N LEU A 88 -14.61 12.67 -3.71
CA LEU A 88 -14.56 13.68 -4.77
C LEU A 88 -15.93 14.31 -5.09
N PRO A 89 -17.02 13.54 -5.30
CA PRO A 89 -18.33 14.14 -5.57
C PRO A 89 -18.77 15.08 -4.45
N ILE A 90 -18.49 14.73 -3.18
CA ILE A 90 -18.83 15.56 -2.01
C ILE A 90 -18.12 16.92 -2.07
N PHE A 91 -16.85 16.95 -2.46
CA PHE A 91 -16.09 18.20 -2.59
C PHE A 91 -16.46 19.02 -3.83
N VAL A 92 -16.90 18.39 -4.92
CA VAL A 92 -17.26 19.09 -6.18
C VAL A 92 -18.71 19.60 -6.15
N ARG A 93 -19.60 18.94 -5.40
CA ARG A 93 -21.02 19.25 -5.30
C ARG A 93 -21.35 20.72 -4.94
N PRO A 94 -20.58 21.41 -4.07
CA PRO A 94 -20.79 22.84 -3.80
C PRO A 94 -20.47 23.76 -4.99
N PHE A 95 -19.64 23.32 -5.93
CA PHE A 95 -19.22 24.11 -7.10
C PHE A 95 -20.07 23.82 -8.33
N SER A 96 -20.40 22.55 -8.59
CA SER A 96 -21.26 22.14 -9.69
C SER A 96 -22.01 20.83 -9.42
N ALA A 97 -23.32 20.93 -9.20
CA ALA A 97 -24.18 19.77 -8.92
C ALA A 97 -24.27 18.79 -10.12
N GLU A 98 -24.26 19.31 -11.35
CA GLU A 98 -24.31 18.47 -12.56
C GLU A 98 -23.03 17.64 -12.74
N THR A 99 -21.86 18.23 -12.49
CA THR A 99 -20.58 17.52 -12.54
C THR A 99 -20.49 16.47 -11.44
N ALA A 100 -20.95 16.78 -10.22
CA ALA A 100 -20.96 15.84 -9.11
C ALA A 100 -21.87 14.62 -9.38
N MET A 101 -23.08 14.83 -9.92
CA MET A 101 -23.96 13.71 -10.33
C MET A 101 -23.33 12.86 -11.42
N ARG A 102 -22.74 13.49 -12.45
CA ARG A 102 -22.00 12.75 -13.48
C ARG A 102 -20.85 11.96 -12.90
N MET A 103 -20.16 12.48 -11.90
CA MET A 103 -19.06 11.80 -11.22
C MET A 103 -19.54 10.59 -10.42
N GLU A 104 -20.71 10.67 -9.77
CA GLU A 104 -21.36 9.54 -9.08
C GLU A 104 -21.79 8.45 -10.08
N ASP A 105 -22.29 8.83 -11.26
CA ASP A 105 -22.79 7.92 -12.29
C ASP A 105 -21.71 7.40 -13.26
N SER A 106 -20.48 7.95 -13.22
CA SER A 106 -19.45 7.65 -14.22
C SER A 106 -18.59 6.43 -13.87
N VAL A 107 -18.71 5.39 -14.70
CA VAL A 107 -17.82 4.22 -14.72
C VAL A 107 -16.37 4.61 -15.05
N GLU A 108 -16.16 5.67 -15.84
CA GLU A 108 -14.84 6.21 -16.16
C GLU A 108 -14.16 6.87 -14.95
N LEU A 109 -14.94 7.46 -14.05
CA LEU A 109 -14.40 8.06 -12.84
C LEU A 109 -13.93 7.00 -11.85
N ILE A 110 -14.65 5.87 -11.79
CA ILE A 110 -14.29 4.73 -10.96
C ILE A 110 -12.99 4.06 -11.44
N SER A 111 -12.70 4.08 -12.76
CA SER A 111 -11.63 3.27 -13.35
C SER A 111 -10.42 4.05 -13.88
N VAL A 112 -10.61 5.13 -14.64
CA VAL A 112 -9.49 5.86 -15.28
C VAL A 112 -9.11 7.09 -14.45
N TYR A 113 -10.09 7.95 -14.15
CA TYR A 113 -9.81 9.18 -13.38
C TYR A 113 -9.53 8.89 -11.90
N GLY A 114 -10.17 7.88 -11.31
CA GLY A 114 -9.91 7.45 -9.94
C GLY A 114 -8.49 6.92 -9.75
N VAL A 115 -7.97 6.16 -10.72
CA VAL A 115 -6.57 5.70 -10.71
C VAL A 115 -5.60 6.87 -10.89
N ALA A 116 -5.88 7.79 -11.82
CA ALA A 116 -5.04 8.97 -12.03
C ALA A 116 -5.00 9.88 -10.79
N LEU A 117 -6.16 10.14 -10.18
CA LEU A 117 -6.27 10.96 -8.96
C LEU A 117 -5.65 10.25 -7.76
N GLY A 118 -5.86 8.94 -7.59
CA GLY A 118 -5.20 8.15 -6.55
C GLY A 118 -3.67 8.19 -6.68
N SER A 119 -3.17 8.06 -7.91
CA SER A 119 -1.73 8.15 -8.19
C SER A 119 -1.18 9.55 -7.87
N LEU A 120 -1.91 10.61 -8.22
CA LEU A 120 -1.55 11.98 -7.88
C LEU A 120 -1.46 12.19 -6.36
N ILE A 121 -2.44 11.67 -5.60
CA ILE A 121 -2.43 11.78 -4.13
C ILE A 121 -1.22 11.05 -3.54
N VAL A 122 -0.93 9.83 -3.99
CA VAL A 122 0.25 9.07 -3.54
C VAL A 122 1.53 9.86 -3.83
N PHE A 123 1.65 10.44 -5.03
CA PHE A 123 2.80 11.28 -5.38
C PHE A 123 2.91 12.54 -4.50
N LEU A 124 1.81 13.20 -4.17
CA LEU A 124 1.84 14.36 -3.27
C LEU A 124 2.26 13.97 -1.86
N VAL A 125 1.74 12.85 -1.32
CA VAL A 125 2.12 12.37 0.02
C VAL A 125 3.59 12.00 0.06
N VAL A 126 4.07 11.20 -0.89
CA VAL A 126 5.48 10.81 -0.98
C VAL A 126 6.34 12.05 -1.19
N GLY A 127 5.97 12.92 -2.12
CA GLY A 127 6.67 14.18 -2.38
C GLY A 127 6.78 15.07 -1.14
N ALA A 128 5.70 15.21 -0.36
CA ALA A 128 5.70 15.98 0.89
C ALA A 128 6.62 15.37 1.95
N VAL A 129 6.63 14.04 2.11
CA VAL A 129 7.52 13.32 3.03
C VAL A 129 8.99 13.56 2.66
N PHE A 130 9.32 13.51 1.38
CA PHE A 130 10.66 13.81 0.88
C PHE A 130 11.02 15.29 1.04
N ALA A 131 10.12 16.21 0.69
CA ALA A 131 10.33 17.66 0.85
C ALA A 131 10.57 18.05 2.32
N ALA A 132 9.91 17.38 3.26
CA ALA A 132 10.12 17.56 4.70
C ALA A 132 11.42 16.93 5.23
N ASN A 133 12.22 16.27 4.38
CA ASN A 133 13.42 15.52 4.73
C ASN A 133 13.19 14.49 5.85
N ILE A 134 11.98 13.91 5.92
CA ILE A 134 11.63 12.93 6.95
C ILE A 134 12.52 11.67 6.89
N PRO A 135 12.83 11.09 5.71
CA PRO A 135 13.71 9.92 5.63
C PRO A 135 15.07 10.15 6.31
N LEU A 136 15.71 11.28 6.00
CA LEU A 136 17.00 11.69 6.59
C LEU A 136 16.91 11.90 8.11
N ARG A 137 15.82 12.47 8.60
CA ARG A 137 15.61 12.66 10.05
C ARG A 137 15.45 11.33 10.78
N ILE A 138 14.73 10.38 10.19
CA ILE A 138 14.54 9.05 10.75
C ILE A 138 15.87 8.28 10.77
N GLU A 139 16.66 8.39 9.70
CA GLU A 139 17.99 7.78 9.61
C GLU A 139 18.92 8.29 10.71
N ARG A 140 19.11 9.61 10.81
CA ARG A 140 19.93 10.24 11.87
C ARG A 140 19.45 9.88 13.28
N TRP A 141 18.13 9.82 13.51
CA TRP A 141 17.59 9.44 14.81
C TRP A 141 17.91 7.98 15.17
N ARG A 142 17.98 7.11 14.16
CA ARG A 142 18.30 5.69 14.35
C ARG A 142 19.81 5.51 14.59
N GLU A 143 20.65 6.26 13.90
CA GLU A 143 22.11 6.27 14.10
C GLU A 143 22.49 6.79 15.50
N ASN A 144 21.87 7.87 15.98
CA ASN A 144 22.14 8.42 17.32
C ASN A 144 21.69 7.51 18.49
N LYS A 145 20.96 6.43 18.19
CA LYS A 145 20.44 5.48 19.19
C LYS A 145 21.24 4.18 19.26
N GLU A 146 22.12 3.93 18.29
CA GLU A 146 23.06 2.80 18.28
C GLU A 146 24.41 3.23 18.87
#